data_AF-A0A6B3EX87-F1
#
_entry.id   AF-A0A6B3EX87-F1
#
_cell.length_a   1.000
_cell.length_b   1.000
_cell.length_c   1.000
_cell.angle_alpha   90.00
_cell.angle_beta   90.00
_cell.angle_gamma   90.00
#
_symmetry.space_group_name_H-M   'P 1'
#
loop_
_entity.id
_entity.type
_entity.pdbx_description
1 polymer ?
#
loop_
_entity_poly.entity_id
_entity_poly.type
_entity_poly.pdbx_seq_one_letter_code
_entity_poly.pdbx_strand_id
1 'polypeptide(L)'
;RAALPVLRKQGGGHIIQISSVGGRVASPGLGAYQSAKWAVGGFSEVLAAETASFGVKITVVEPGGMRTQWGAGSMKVPEASGPYQELMAGAAKLRNDF
;
A
#
# COMPACT_ATOMS: atom_id res chain seq x y z
N ARG A 1 -6.37 8.69 -13.96
CA ARG A 1 -7.37 9.39 -14.79
C ARG A 1 -7.08 10.90 -14.95
N ALA A 2 -7.14 11.73 -13.91
CA ALA A 2 -6.96 13.20 -14.08
C ALA A 2 -5.53 13.64 -14.49
N ALA A 3 -4.49 12.99 -13.97
CA ALA A 3 -3.11 13.37 -14.28
C ALA A 3 -2.66 12.99 -15.70
N LEU A 4 -3.11 11.86 -16.24
CA LEU A 4 -2.60 11.32 -17.50
C LEU A 4 -2.80 12.25 -18.71
N PRO A 5 -3.95 12.94 -18.90
CA PRO A 5 -4.07 13.95 -19.95
C PRO A 5 -3.01 15.04 -19.86
N VAL A 6 -2.71 15.54 -18.65
CA VAL A 6 -1.69 16.58 -18.42
C VAL A 6 -0.30 16.05 -18.77
N LEU A 7 0.06 14.88 -18.21
CA LEU A 7 1.37 14.27 -18.43
C LEU A 7 1.61 13.93 -19.92
N ARG A 8 0.60 13.44 -20.63
CA ARG A 8 0.70 13.19 -22.08
C ARG A 8 0.86 14.48 -22.87
N LYS A 9 0.09 15.53 -22.56
CA LYS A 9 0.13 16.81 -23.28
C LYS A 9 1.49 17.50 -23.15
N GLN A 10 2.15 17.39 -21.99
CA GLN A 10 3.47 17.98 -21.76
C GLN A 10 4.65 17.10 -22.22
N GLY A 11 4.37 15.91 -22.79
CA GLY A 11 5.40 15.02 -23.33
C GLY A 11 6.01 14.00 -22.35
N GLY A 12 5.44 13.85 -21.15
CA GLY A 12 5.87 12.88 -20.15
C GLY A 12 5.77 13.36 -18.71
N GLY A 13 6.28 12.56 -17.79
CA GLY A 13 6.38 12.92 -16.37
C GLY A 13 6.53 11.71 -15.46
N HIS A 14 6.34 11.90 -14.17
CA HIS A 14 6.55 10.85 -13.18
C HIS A 14 5.41 10.79 -12.16
N ILE A 15 4.82 9.61 -11.99
CA ILE A 15 3.86 9.32 -10.93
C ILE A 15 4.57 8.52 -9.84
N ILE A 16 4.52 9.03 -8.60
CA ILE A 16 5.00 8.31 -7.42
C ILE A 16 3.78 7.77 -6.66
N GLN A 17 3.68 6.46 -6.55
CA GLN A 17 2.64 5.77 -5.79
C GLN A 17 3.18 5.36 -4.43
N ILE A 18 2.41 5.61 -3.37
CA ILE A 18 2.78 5.21 -2.02
C ILE A 18 2.03 3.93 -1.64
N SER A 19 2.74 2.81 -1.69
CA SER A 19 2.27 1.50 -1.26
C SER A 19 2.69 1.25 0.21
N SER A 20 3.27 0.09 0.51
CA SER A 20 3.68 -0.41 1.83
C SER A 20 4.50 -1.69 1.65
N VAL A 21 5.34 -2.05 2.62
CA VAL A 21 5.89 -3.42 2.73
C VAL A 21 4.77 -4.46 2.78
N GLY A 22 3.58 -4.07 3.27
CA GLY A 22 2.35 -4.85 3.19
C GLY A 22 1.85 -5.12 1.75
N GLY A 23 2.46 -4.52 0.73
CA GLY A 23 2.31 -4.86 -0.69
C GLY A 23 3.11 -6.09 -1.13
N ARG A 24 3.97 -6.63 -0.26
CA ARG A 24 4.86 -7.77 -0.52
C ARG A 24 4.71 -8.91 0.47
N VAL A 25 4.39 -8.60 1.72
CA VAL A 25 4.20 -9.56 2.81
C VAL A 25 2.79 -9.49 3.39
N ALA A 26 2.33 -10.60 3.95
CA ALA A 26 1.02 -10.73 4.57
C ALA A 26 1.12 -10.98 6.08
N SER A 27 0.16 -10.48 6.86
CA SER A 27 0.11 -10.64 8.31
C SER A 27 -1.34 -10.71 8.80
N PRO A 28 -1.64 -11.52 9.84
CA PRO A 28 -2.96 -11.55 10.46
C PRO A 28 -3.44 -10.15 10.89
N GLY A 29 -4.72 -9.88 10.68
CA GLY A 29 -5.37 -8.62 11.06
C GLY A 29 -5.19 -7.46 10.07
N LEU A 30 -4.36 -7.62 9.03
CA LEU A 30 -4.10 -6.58 8.03
C LEU A 30 -4.68 -6.89 6.65
N GLY A 31 -5.53 -7.90 6.51
CA GLY A 31 -6.02 -8.40 5.21
C GLY A 31 -6.55 -7.33 4.27
N ALA A 32 -7.46 -6.47 4.73
CA ALA A 32 -8.01 -5.38 3.89
C ALA A 32 -6.96 -4.32 3.51
N TYR A 33 -6.05 -4.00 4.43
CA TYR A 33 -4.99 -3.04 4.17
C TYR A 33 -3.95 -3.61 3.19
N GLN A 34 -3.45 -4.81 3.45
CA GLN A 34 -2.43 -5.45 2.61
C GLN A 34 -3.00 -5.79 1.23
N SER A 35 -4.23 -6.30 1.11
CA SER A 35 -4.84 -6.55 -0.21
C SER A 35 -4.93 -5.27 -1.05
N ALA A 36 -5.33 -4.15 -0.44
CA ALA A 36 -5.35 -2.86 -1.12
C ALA A 36 -3.94 -2.42 -1.56
N LYS A 37 -2.90 -2.68 -0.76
CA LYS A 37 -1.51 -2.34 -1.09
C LYS A 37 -0.91 -3.22 -2.18
N TRP A 38 -1.26 -4.50 -2.23
CA TRP A 38 -0.96 -5.36 -3.38
C TRP A 38 -1.64 -4.84 -4.65
N ALA A 39 -2.90 -4.42 -4.55
CA ALA A 39 -3.63 -3.85 -5.68
C ALA A 39 -2.96 -2.57 -6.23
N VAL A 40 -2.38 -1.72 -5.37
CA VAL A 40 -1.58 -0.56 -5.81
C VAL A 40 -0.38 -1.00 -6.64
N GLY A 41 0.32 -2.06 -6.24
CA GLY A 41 1.44 -2.62 -6.99
C GLY A 41 1.02 -3.08 -8.38
N GLY A 42 0.05 -3.99 -8.46
CA GLY A 42 -0.45 -4.52 -9.73
C GLY A 42 -1.02 -3.42 -10.64
N PHE A 43 -1.79 -2.48 -10.08
CA PHE A 43 -2.28 -1.32 -10.82
C PHE A 43 -1.15 -0.47 -11.40
N SER A 44 -0.09 -0.24 -10.62
CA SER A 44 1.05 0.57 -11.04
C SER A 44 1.88 -0.09 -12.13
N GLU A 45 2.03 -1.42 -12.08
CA GLU A 45 2.72 -2.19 -13.12
C GLU A 45 1.98 -2.10 -14.46
N VAL A 46 0.66 -2.31 -14.45
CA VAL A 46 -0.17 -2.16 -15.65
C VAL A 46 -0.09 -0.74 -16.19
N LEU A 47 -0.27 0.26 -15.32
CA LEU A 47 -0.24 1.67 -15.72
C LEU A 47 1.13 2.07 -16.31
N ALA A 48 2.23 1.52 -15.79
CA ALA A 48 3.57 1.80 -16.30
C ALA A 48 3.71 1.28 -17.74
N ALA A 49 3.24 0.06 -18.00
CA ALA A 49 3.25 -0.52 -19.35
C ALA A 49 2.36 0.28 -20.31
N GLU A 50 1.14 0.64 -19.90
CA GLU A 50 0.20 1.41 -20.71
C GLU A 50 0.71 2.81 -21.07
N THR A 51 1.55 3.40 -20.20
CA THR A 51 1.95 4.81 -20.33
C THR A 51 3.40 5.03 -20.79
N ALA A 52 4.18 3.95 -20.96
CA ALA A 52 5.59 4.00 -21.31
C ALA A 52 5.88 4.78 -22.60
N SER A 53 5.10 4.55 -23.65
CA SER A 53 5.27 5.24 -24.95
C SER A 53 4.96 6.74 -24.91
N PHE A 54 4.31 7.22 -23.84
CA PHE A 54 4.03 8.63 -23.61
C PHE A 54 5.07 9.31 -22.69
N GLY A 55 6.19 8.64 -22.38
CA GLY A 55 7.24 9.19 -21.52
C GLY A 55 6.82 9.32 -20.04
N VAL A 56 5.79 8.59 -19.60
CA VAL A 56 5.35 8.60 -18.21
C VAL A 56 6.05 7.47 -17.45
N LYS A 57 6.76 7.85 -16.39
CA LYS A 57 7.43 6.93 -15.47
C LYS A 57 6.58 6.72 -14.23
N ILE A 58 6.67 5.53 -13.65
CA ILE A 58 5.98 5.20 -12.41
C ILE A 58 6.98 4.60 -11.43
N THR A 59 6.92 5.05 -10.18
CA THR A 59 7.67 4.44 -9.08
C THR A 59 6.72 4.16 -7.94
N VAL A 60 6.75 2.93 -7.43
CA VAL A 60 6.03 2.53 -6.23
C VAL A 60 7.01 2.54 -5.06
N VAL A 61 6.69 3.33 -4.03
CA VAL A 61 7.44 3.34 -2.78
C VAL A 61 6.73 2.44 -1.79
N GLU A 62 7.46 1.54 -1.13
CA GLU A 62 6.91 0.55 -0.20
C GLU A 62 7.45 0.74 1.23
N PRO A 63 6.94 1.73 1.98
CA PRO A 63 7.34 1.97 3.37
C PRO A 63 7.14 0.77 4.30
N GLY A 64 8.11 0.56 5.20
CA GLY A 64 7.93 -0.22 6.42
C GLY A 64 7.37 0.64 7.57
N GLY A 65 7.61 0.22 8.81
CA GLY A 65 7.30 1.02 9.99
C GLY A 65 7.96 2.41 9.92
N MET A 66 7.18 3.46 10.15
CA MET A 66 7.63 4.85 10.10
C MET A 66 7.02 5.64 11.25
N ARG A 67 7.76 6.64 11.75
CA ARG A 67 7.34 7.54 12.84
C ARG A 67 6.22 8.49 12.39
N THR A 68 5.01 7.95 12.30
CA THR A 68 3.77 8.64 11.93
C THR A 68 2.67 8.23 12.89
N GLN A 69 1.53 8.94 12.87
CA GLN A 69 0.37 8.58 13.69
C GLN A 69 -0.40 7.36 13.19
N TRP A 70 0.05 6.72 12.10
CA TRP A 70 -0.65 5.58 11.52
C TRP A 70 -0.77 4.40 12.48
N GLY A 71 0.35 3.99 13.10
CA GLY A 71 0.38 2.91 14.09
C GLY A 71 -0.15 3.33 15.47
N ALA A 72 -0.16 4.64 15.77
CA ALA A 72 -0.51 5.17 17.08
C ALA A 72 -2.00 5.59 17.21
N GLY A 73 -2.82 5.48 16.16
CA GLY A 73 -4.25 5.77 16.29
C GLY A 73 -5.06 5.90 15.00
N SER A 74 -4.44 6.07 13.82
CA SER A 74 -5.21 6.15 12.56
C SER A 74 -5.66 4.78 12.05
N MET A 75 -4.89 3.71 12.31
CA MET A 75 -5.32 2.35 11.99
C MET A 75 -6.31 1.85 13.03
N LYS A 76 -7.45 1.33 12.55
CA LYS A 76 -8.39 0.56 13.35
C LYS A 76 -8.36 -0.90 12.91
N VAL A 77 -8.05 -1.79 13.84
CA VAL A 77 -8.19 -3.24 13.64
C VAL A 77 -9.49 -3.64 14.35
N PRO A 78 -10.47 -4.22 13.64
CA PRO A 78 -11.68 -4.72 14.26
C PRO A 78 -11.37 -5.78 15.33
N GLU A 79 -12.25 -5.89 16.32
CA GLU A 79 -12.16 -6.98 17.28
C GLU A 79 -12.30 -8.33 16.57
N ALA A 80 -11.43 -9.26 16.93
CA ALA A 80 -11.40 -10.58 16.33
C ALA A 80 -12.55 -11.43 16.86
N SER A 81 -13.20 -12.20 15.98
CA SER A 81 -14.24 -13.13 16.39
C SER A 81 -13.63 -14.36 17.07
N GLY A 82 -14.30 -14.86 18.11
CA GLY A 82 -14.01 -16.08 18.89
C GLY A 82 -12.67 -16.77 18.61
N PRO A 83 -12.61 -17.73 17.66
CA PRO A 83 -11.43 -18.56 17.43
C PRO A 83 -10.17 -17.80 16.96
N TYR A 84 -10.28 -16.54 16.56
CA TYR A 84 -9.17 -15.71 16.10
C TYR A 84 -8.65 -14.73 17.16
N GLN A 85 -9.26 -14.66 18.34
CA GLN A 85 -8.88 -13.70 19.39
C GLN A 85 -7.43 -13.86 19.83
N GLU A 86 -7.00 -15.08 20.14
CA GLU A 86 -5.62 -15.35 20.56
C GLU A 86 -4.61 -15.04 19.45
N LEU A 87 -4.92 -15.44 18.21
CA LEU A 87 -4.10 -15.14 17.04
C LEU A 87 -3.89 -13.63 16.85
N MET A 88 -4.98 -12.86 16.93
CA MET A 88 -4.94 -11.42 16.73
C MET A 88 -4.27 -10.69 17.90
N ALA A 89 -4.43 -11.18 19.13
CA ALA A 89 -3.71 -10.64 20.29
C ALA A 89 -2.19 -10.81 20.14
N GLY A 90 -1.73 -11.99 19.70
CA GLY A 90 -0.32 -12.24 19.41
C GLY A 90 0.22 -11.36 18.28
N ALA A 91 -0.53 -11.22 17.18
CA ALA A 91 -0.15 -10.38 16.05
C ALA A 91 -0.08 -8.89 16.42
N ALA A 92 -0.97 -8.41 17.30
CA ALA A 92 -0.96 -7.03 17.78
C ALA A 92 0.29 -6.73 18.62
N LYS A 93 0.72 -7.68 19.46
CA LYS A 93 1.94 -7.54 20.27
C LYS A 93 3.18 -7.39 19.40
N LEU A 94 3.36 -8.31 18.44
CA LEU A 94 4.48 -8.28 17.48
C LEU A 94 4.55 -6.95 16.71
N ARG A 95 3.41 -6.36 16.33
CA ARG A 95 3.37 -5.08 15.61
C ARG A 95 3.81 -3.89 16.48
N ASN A 96 3.61 -3.94 17.79
CA ASN A 96 3.94 -2.85 18.70
C ASN A 96 5.41 -2.88 19.16
N ASP A 97 6.10 -4.01 18.95
CA ASP A 97 7.49 -4.21 19.34
C ASP A 97 8.49 -3.70 18.26
N PHE A 98 8.00 -3.25 17.10
CA PHE A 98 8.75 -2.65 15.99
C PHE A 98 8.22 -1.25 15.61
#